data_AF-A0A357GS92-F1
#
_entry.id   AF-A0A357GS92-F1
#
_cell.length_a   1.000
_cell.length_b   1.000
_cell.length_c   1.000
_cell.angle_alpha   90.00
_cell.angle_beta   90.00
_cell.angle_gamma   90.00
#
_symmetry.space_group_name_H-M   'P 1'
#
loop_
_entity.id
_entity.type
_entity.pdbx_description
1 polymer ?
#
loop_
_entity_poly.entity_id
_entity_poly.type
_entity_poly.pdbx_seq_one_letter_code
_entity_poly.pdbx_strand_id
1 'polypeptide(L)'
;MSTSIVWDKNMPRYKIIGNKIQLMDTRFDHYSDEALSFFSKLESLAGSPPPIALTDTQELTEWRNRQWKEFSEAIENCRHKIQAINYSISLIESEIKNPPIPRFKLPMDLEEKEFFDDIVLFEFESFLFQILFFMDVFVHLLKLFYPVLNSKDKYRIGFKGRGVEGRGVAGKGTSDALRGAGEVELADYIDDEVEKWIQVIYDLRNEIVHHSRVRNLQMFLIGKNGLNAPKFSDNGMDLLEYCKNTYENLKIFLNNIDNDFLFSKADSFYEIK
;
A
#
# COMPACT_ATOMS: atom_id res chain seq x y z
N MET A 1 -18.90 17.59 41.07
CA MET A 1 -17.77 18.17 40.31
C MET A 1 -17.75 17.48 38.96
N SER A 2 -18.07 18.22 37.90
CA SER A 2 -18.07 17.73 36.52
C SER A 2 -16.63 17.70 36.03
N THR A 3 -16.09 16.51 35.77
CA THR A 3 -14.81 16.34 35.07
C THR A 3 -15.04 16.62 33.59
N SER A 4 -14.75 17.84 33.16
CA SER A 4 -14.62 18.15 31.74
C SER A 4 -13.43 17.36 31.20
N ILE A 5 -13.69 16.34 30.39
CA ILE A 5 -12.67 15.66 29.61
C ILE A 5 -12.11 16.70 28.64
N VAL A 6 -10.90 17.17 28.90
CA VAL A 6 -10.15 18.01 27.97
C VAL A 6 -9.64 17.05 26.89
N TRP A 7 -10.34 17.02 25.75
CA TRP A 7 -9.93 16.26 24.59
C TRP A 7 -8.68 16.88 23.99
N ASP A 8 -7.61 16.08 23.91
CA ASP A 8 -6.37 16.47 23.25
C ASP A 8 -6.67 16.84 21.78
N LYS A 9 -6.15 17.98 21.32
CA LYS A 9 -6.38 18.48 19.95
C LYS A 9 -5.69 17.63 18.89
N ASN A 10 -4.82 16.70 19.30
CA ASN A 10 -4.04 15.83 18.43
C ASN A 10 -4.59 14.39 18.31
N MET A 11 -5.75 14.07 18.91
CA MET A 11 -6.38 12.77 18.64
C MET A 11 -7.00 12.74 17.23
N PRO A 12 -6.79 11.67 16.44
CA PRO A 12 -7.44 11.50 15.15
C PRO A 12 -8.97 11.51 15.36
N ARG A 13 -9.65 12.50 14.78
CA ARG A 13 -11.10 12.64 14.92
C ARG A 13 -11.76 11.88 13.78
N TYR A 14 -12.51 10.82 14.06
CA TYR A 14 -13.30 10.16 13.03
C TYR A 14 -14.57 10.97 12.77
N LYS A 15 -14.93 11.18 11.50
CA LYS A 15 -16.23 11.69 11.09
C LYS A 15 -16.89 10.67 10.16
N ILE A 16 -18.07 10.22 10.54
CA ILE A 16 -18.91 9.40 9.67
C ILE A 16 -19.61 10.36 8.70
N ILE A 17 -19.33 10.24 7.41
CA ILE A 17 -20.04 10.99 6.35
C ILE A 17 -20.76 9.97 5.48
N GLY A 18 -22.08 9.92 5.60
CA GLY A 18 -22.89 8.87 4.97
C GLY A 18 -22.50 7.50 5.50
N ASN A 19 -22.03 6.62 4.61
CA ASN A 19 -21.66 5.23 4.93
C ASN A 19 -20.15 5.06 5.11
N LYS A 20 -19.37 6.14 5.05
CA LYS A 20 -17.90 6.10 5.10
C LYS A 20 -17.37 6.67 6.41
N ILE A 21 -16.39 5.98 6.99
CA ILE A 21 -15.61 6.49 8.12
C ILE A 21 -14.46 7.31 7.55
N GLN A 22 -14.47 8.62 7.78
CA GLN A 22 -13.39 9.51 7.36
C GLN A 22 -12.56 9.90 8.59
N LEU A 23 -11.27 9.55 8.58
CA LEU A 23 -10.32 10.08 9.56
C LEU A 23 -10.10 11.57 9.27
N MET A 24 -10.49 12.45 10.19
CA MET A 24 -10.17 13.88 10.19
C MET A 24 -8.80 14.10 10.84
N ASP A 25 -7.78 13.51 10.25
CA ASP A 25 -6.40 13.79 10.57
C ASP A 25 -5.77 14.43 9.33
N THR A 26 -5.34 15.68 9.44
CA THR A 26 -4.80 16.47 8.32
C THR A 26 -3.52 15.86 7.73
N ARG A 27 -2.92 14.88 8.41
CA ARG A 27 -1.82 14.05 7.90
C ARG A 27 -2.24 13.14 6.74
N PHE A 28 -3.53 12.90 6.53
CA PHE A 28 -4.05 12.15 5.37
C PHE A 28 -4.10 12.98 4.09
N ASP A 29 -4.05 14.32 4.18
CA ASP A 29 -4.30 15.22 3.04
C ASP A 29 -3.09 15.37 2.09
N HIS A 30 -1.90 14.88 2.47
CA HIS A 30 -0.65 15.30 1.82
C HIS A 30 -0.21 14.48 0.60
N TYR A 31 -0.68 13.24 0.44
CA TYR A 31 -0.12 12.30 -0.56
C TYR A 31 -1.18 11.64 -1.47
N SER A 32 -2.42 12.13 -1.49
CA SER A 32 -3.58 11.29 -1.83
C SER A 32 -4.06 11.27 -3.29
N ASP A 33 -3.70 12.28 -4.10
CA ASP A 33 -4.63 12.65 -5.19
C ASP A 33 -4.59 11.72 -6.40
N GLU A 34 -3.41 11.32 -6.87
CA GLU A 34 -3.30 10.53 -8.10
C GLU A 34 -3.72 9.07 -7.90
N ALA A 35 -3.21 8.38 -6.87
CA ALA A 35 -3.58 6.98 -6.59
C ALA A 35 -5.07 6.83 -6.28
N LEU A 36 -5.69 7.81 -5.60
CA LEU A 36 -7.12 7.78 -5.34
C LEU A 36 -7.94 8.18 -6.57
N SER A 37 -7.38 8.99 -7.48
CA SER A 37 -8.07 9.36 -8.73
C SER A 37 -8.21 8.17 -9.68
N PHE A 38 -7.22 7.26 -9.72
CA PHE A 38 -7.33 5.98 -10.42
C PHE A 38 -8.60 5.20 -10.03
N PHE A 39 -8.84 5.00 -8.74
CA PHE A 39 -10.04 4.29 -8.28
C PHE A 39 -11.33 5.07 -8.59
N SER A 40 -11.29 6.39 -8.56
CA SER A 40 -12.46 7.23 -8.90
C SER A 40 -12.80 7.11 -10.39
N LYS A 41 -11.77 7.04 -11.24
CA LYS A 41 -11.92 6.81 -12.68
C LYS A 41 -12.51 5.43 -12.94
N LEU A 42 -11.97 4.38 -12.31
CA LEU A 42 -12.54 3.03 -12.40
C LEU A 42 -14.01 2.96 -11.95
N GLU A 43 -14.36 3.59 -10.83
CA GLU A 43 -15.76 3.68 -10.37
C GLU A 43 -16.64 4.45 -11.36
N SER A 44 -16.14 5.53 -11.97
CA SER A 44 -16.89 6.30 -12.96
C SER A 44 -17.17 5.52 -14.25
N LEU A 45 -16.23 4.67 -14.69
CA LEU A 45 -16.39 3.79 -15.85
C LEU A 45 -17.38 2.66 -15.53
N ALA A 46 -17.24 2.06 -14.35
CA ALA A 46 -18.16 1.05 -13.86
C ALA A 46 -19.58 1.61 -13.69
N GLY A 47 -19.72 2.90 -13.36
CA GLY A 47 -20.98 3.62 -13.32
C GLY A 47 -21.78 3.37 -12.04
N SER A 48 -23.07 3.08 -12.20
CA SER A 48 -23.96 2.64 -11.11
C SER A 48 -24.23 1.15 -11.27
N PRO A 49 -24.76 0.46 -10.23
CA PRO A 49 -25.24 -0.90 -10.39
C PRO A 49 -26.07 -1.02 -11.69
N PRO A 50 -25.83 -2.03 -12.54
CA PRO A 50 -26.47 -2.12 -13.84
C PRO A 50 -28.00 -2.00 -13.68
N PRO A 51 -28.68 -1.12 -14.44
CA PRO A 51 -30.13 -0.99 -14.35
C PRO A 51 -30.78 -2.32 -14.73
N ILE A 52 -31.71 -2.78 -13.89
CA ILE A 52 -32.44 -4.03 -14.12
C ILE A 52 -33.34 -3.83 -15.34
N ALA A 53 -33.09 -4.55 -16.43
CA ALA A 53 -33.97 -4.53 -17.58
C ALA A 53 -35.21 -5.38 -17.30
N LEU A 54 -36.36 -4.99 -17.86
CA LEU A 54 -37.61 -5.76 -17.74
C LEU A 54 -37.50 -7.19 -18.33
N THR A 55 -36.47 -7.43 -19.14
CA THR A 55 -36.17 -8.71 -19.79
C THR A 55 -35.11 -9.54 -19.05
N ASP A 56 -34.50 -9.02 -17.99
CA ASP A 56 -33.46 -9.74 -17.27
C ASP A 56 -34.05 -10.92 -16.49
N THR A 57 -33.34 -12.05 -16.51
CA THR A 57 -33.66 -13.15 -15.60
C THR A 57 -33.25 -12.79 -14.17
N GLN A 58 -33.89 -13.43 -13.19
CA GLN A 58 -33.51 -13.27 -11.78
C GLN A 58 -32.03 -13.66 -11.56
N GLU A 59 -31.56 -14.74 -12.18
CA GLU A 59 -30.17 -15.20 -12.09
C GLU A 59 -29.18 -14.17 -12.62
N LEU A 60 -29.47 -13.54 -13.77
CA LEU A 60 -28.63 -12.50 -14.36
C LEU A 60 -28.57 -11.26 -13.46
N THR A 61 -29.71 -10.87 -12.89
CA THR A 61 -29.82 -9.74 -11.95
C THR A 61 -29.00 -9.99 -10.67
N GLU A 62 -29.13 -11.17 -10.08
CA GLU A 62 -28.39 -11.55 -8.87
C GLU A 62 -26.88 -11.63 -9.12
N TRP A 63 -26.48 -12.15 -10.29
CA TRP A 63 -25.08 -12.20 -10.70
C TRP A 63 -24.49 -10.79 -10.86
N ARG A 64 -25.17 -9.89 -11.59
CA ARG A 64 -24.75 -8.49 -11.79
C ARG A 64 -24.59 -7.75 -10.46
N ASN A 65 -25.56 -7.87 -9.56
CA ASN A 65 -25.51 -7.25 -8.24
C ASN A 65 -24.35 -7.78 -7.39
N ARG A 66 -24.04 -9.07 -7.47
CA ARG A 66 -22.90 -9.66 -6.76
C ARG A 66 -21.58 -9.12 -7.29
N GLN A 67 -21.40 -9.08 -8.61
CA GLN A 67 -20.17 -8.55 -9.23
C GLN A 67 -19.97 -7.07 -8.89
N TRP A 68 -21.04 -6.27 -8.93
CA TRP A 68 -20.98 -4.87 -8.52
C TRP A 68 -20.53 -4.71 -7.07
N LYS A 69 -21.12 -5.49 -6.16
CA LYS A 69 -20.76 -5.44 -4.74
C LYS A 69 -19.29 -5.84 -4.52
N GLU A 70 -18.84 -6.92 -5.15
CA GLU A 70 -17.44 -7.37 -5.08
C GLU A 70 -16.48 -6.31 -5.62
N PHE A 71 -16.85 -5.63 -6.71
CA PHE A 71 -16.09 -4.51 -7.26
C PHE A 71 -16.00 -3.32 -6.30
N SER A 72 -17.13 -2.81 -5.80
CA SER A 72 -17.15 -1.69 -4.87
C SER A 72 -16.35 -2.00 -3.59
N GLU A 73 -16.47 -3.22 -3.06
CA GLU A 73 -15.69 -3.65 -1.89
C GLU A 73 -14.19 -3.71 -2.20
N ALA A 74 -13.79 -4.24 -3.36
CA ALA A 74 -12.39 -4.28 -3.76
C ALA A 74 -11.77 -2.88 -3.91
N ILE A 75 -12.51 -1.95 -4.53
CA ILE A 75 -12.09 -0.55 -4.68
C ILE A 75 -11.91 0.12 -3.31
N GLU A 76 -12.91 0.02 -2.43
CA GLU A 76 -12.85 0.67 -1.11
C GLU A 76 -11.70 0.10 -0.27
N ASN A 77 -11.45 -1.21 -0.34
CA ASN A 77 -10.30 -1.83 0.31
C ASN A 77 -8.96 -1.29 -0.22
N CYS A 78 -8.82 -1.08 -1.52
CA CYS A 78 -7.62 -0.46 -2.10
C CYS A 78 -7.43 0.97 -1.61
N ARG A 79 -8.51 1.78 -1.59
CA ARG A 79 -8.47 3.18 -1.09
C ARG A 79 -8.04 3.24 0.37
N HIS A 80 -8.63 2.42 1.23
CA HIS A 80 -8.25 2.35 2.64
C HIS A 80 -6.77 2.01 2.83
N LYS A 81 -6.20 1.16 1.97
CA LYS A 81 -4.80 0.77 2.06
C LYS A 81 -3.85 1.86 1.61
N ILE A 82 -4.16 2.59 0.54
CA ILE A 82 -3.40 3.80 0.14
C ILE A 82 -3.44 4.86 1.24
N GLN A 83 -4.59 5.07 1.86
CA GLN A 83 -4.70 6.00 2.98
C GLN A 83 -3.83 5.56 4.17
N ALA A 84 -3.78 4.26 4.47
CA ALA A 84 -2.92 3.72 5.52
C ALA A 84 -1.43 3.89 5.19
N ILE A 85 -1.03 3.68 3.93
CA ILE A 85 0.35 3.94 3.45
C ILE A 85 0.73 5.41 3.68
N ASN A 86 -0.12 6.33 3.25
CA ASN A 86 0.10 7.78 3.40
C ASN A 86 0.20 8.19 4.87
N TYR A 87 -0.63 7.58 5.71
CA TYR A 87 -0.59 7.80 7.16
C TYR A 87 0.77 7.40 7.75
N SER A 88 1.29 6.22 7.40
CA SER A 88 2.62 5.79 7.87
C SER A 88 3.75 6.72 7.38
N ILE A 89 3.72 7.18 6.12
CA ILE A 89 4.70 8.16 5.61
C ILE A 89 4.65 9.46 6.45
N SER A 90 3.46 9.99 6.70
CA SER A 90 3.28 11.21 7.49
C SER A 90 3.73 11.06 8.94
N LEU A 91 3.56 9.88 9.54
CA LEU A 91 4.07 9.59 10.87
C LEU A 91 5.59 9.53 10.89
N ILE A 92 6.21 8.78 9.97
CA ILE A 92 7.67 8.71 9.82
C ILE A 92 8.25 10.11 9.64
N GLU A 93 7.65 10.93 8.76
CA GLU A 93 8.07 12.31 8.53
C GLU A 93 7.97 13.17 9.79
N SER A 94 6.90 13.02 10.55
CA SER A 94 6.69 13.77 11.80
C SER A 94 7.73 13.40 12.87
N GLU A 95 7.98 12.10 13.05
CA GLU A 95 8.95 11.59 14.02
C GLU A 95 10.40 11.97 13.62
N ILE A 96 10.74 11.92 12.33
CA ILE A 96 12.06 12.37 11.85
C ILE A 96 12.26 13.88 12.05
N LYS A 97 11.22 14.69 11.83
CA LYS A 97 11.30 16.15 12.03
C LYS A 97 11.30 16.55 13.51
N ASN A 98 10.66 15.78 14.37
CA ASN A 98 10.55 16.05 15.80
C ASN A 98 10.96 14.83 16.63
N PRO A 99 12.23 14.41 16.53
CA PRO A 99 12.68 13.17 17.14
C PRO A 99 12.65 13.30 18.66
N PRO A 100 12.36 12.22 19.39
CA PRO A 100 12.35 12.24 20.84
C PRO A 100 13.72 12.69 21.36
N ILE A 101 13.74 13.77 22.15
CA ILE A 101 14.98 14.32 22.72
C ILE A 101 15.59 13.24 23.63
N PRO A 102 16.81 12.75 23.37
CA PRO A 102 17.43 11.75 24.22
C PRO A 102 17.59 12.30 25.64
N ARG A 103 17.09 11.57 26.64
CA ARG A 103 17.20 11.97 28.06
C ARG A 103 18.62 11.79 28.64
N PHE A 104 19.57 11.37 27.84
CA PHE A 104 20.95 11.12 28.27
C PHE A 104 21.82 12.33 27.97
N LYS A 105 22.62 12.77 28.95
CA LYS A 105 23.67 13.78 28.71
C LYS A 105 24.69 13.17 27.75
N LEU A 106 24.76 13.67 26.52
CA LEU A 106 25.79 13.26 25.56
C LEU A 106 27.16 13.70 26.11
N PRO A 107 28.09 12.77 26.38
CA PRO A 107 29.48 13.14 26.61
C PRO A 107 30.00 13.82 25.34
N MET A 108 30.53 15.04 25.44
CA MET A 108 31.01 15.84 24.29
C MET A 108 32.29 15.29 23.63
N ASP A 109 32.59 14.01 23.79
CA ASP A 109 33.76 13.36 23.20
C ASP A 109 33.36 12.57 21.94
N LEU A 110 33.38 13.33 20.83
CA LEU A 110 33.80 13.00 19.45
C LEU A 110 33.25 11.79 18.68
N GLU A 111 32.65 10.76 19.27
CA GLU A 111 32.10 9.62 18.52
C GLU A 111 30.61 9.82 18.22
N GLU A 112 30.22 9.72 16.95
CA GLU A 112 28.81 9.67 16.55
C GLU A 112 28.14 8.49 17.26
N LYS A 113 27.04 8.77 17.97
CA LYS A 113 26.27 7.74 18.65
C LYS A 113 24.94 7.53 17.96
N GLU A 114 24.64 6.28 17.65
CA GLU A 114 23.34 5.88 17.15
C GLU A 114 22.31 5.89 18.28
N PHE A 115 21.20 6.58 18.02
CA PHE A 115 20.00 6.63 18.83
C PHE A 115 18.90 5.86 18.10
N PHE A 116 18.38 4.83 18.76
CA PHE A 116 17.35 3.96 18.22
C PHE A 116 15.96 4.49 18.59
N ASP A 117 15.08 4.59 17.60
CA ASP A 117 13.69 5.02 17.76
C ASP A 117 12.73 3.91 17.36
N ASP A 118 12.12 3.28 18.36
CA ASP A 118 11.17 2.18 18.16
C ASP A 118 9.92 2.62 17.38
N ILE A 119 9.53 3.89 17.47
CA ILE A 119 8.34 4.41 16.77
C ILE A 119 8.62 4.49 15.28
N VAL A 120 9.76 5.08 14.89
CA VAL A 120 10.14 5.17 13.47
C VAL A 120 10.26 3.78 12.85
N LEU A 121 10.83 2.81 13.58
CA LEU A 121 10.92 1.43 13.08
C LEU A 121 9.54 0.79 12.92
N PHE A 122 8.68 0.92 13.92
CA PHE A 122 7.32 0.38 13.89
C PHE A 122 6.50 0.97 12.73
N GLU A 123 6.60 2.27 12.49
CA GLU A 123 5.90 2.93 11.40
C GLU A 123 6.48 2.54 10.04
N PHE A 124 7.80 2.33 9.94
CA PHE A 124 8.42 1.80 8.73
C PHE A 124 8.00 0.35 8.43
N GLU A 125 7.94 -0.52 9.45
CA GLU A 125 7.40 -1.87 9.30
C GLU A 125 5.94 -1.83 8.82
N SER A 126 5.14 -0.97 9.45
CA SER A 126 3.74 -0.75 9.10
C SER A 126 3.61 -0.30 7.65
N PHE A 127 4.44 0.66 7.20
CA PHE A 127 4.49 1.12 5.81
C PHE A 127 4.73 -0.04 4.83
N LEU A 128 5.79 -0.83 5.03
CA LEU A 128 6.10 -1.96 4.15
C LEU A 128 4.99 -3.02 4.13
N PHE A 129 4.40 -3.29 5.30
CA PHE A 129 3.25 -4.20 5.40
C PHE A 129 2.04 -3.68 4.63
N GLN A 130 1.70 -2.39 4.75
CA GLN A 130 0.56 -1.82 4.02
C GLN A 130 0.79 -1.85 2.51
N ILE A 131 2.01 -1.61 2.02
CA ILE A 131 2.34 -1.71 0.59
C ILE A 131 2.10 -3.14 0.08
N LEU A 132 2.69 -4.16 0.70
CA LEU A 132 2.52 -5.54 0.23
C LEU A 132 1.07 -6.02 0.35
N PHE A 133 0.39 -5.64 1.43
CA PHE A 133 -1.01 -5.96 1.60
C PHE A 133 -1.89 -5.24 0.57
N PHE A 134 -1.56 -3.99 0.23
CA PHE A 134 -2.19 -3.27 -0.88
C PHE A 134 -2.05 -4.07 -2.17
N MET A 135 -0.84 -4.54 -2.50
CA MET A 135 -0.60 -5.32 -3.73
C MET A 135 -1.45 -6.60 -3.78
N ASP A 136 -1.59 -7.30 -2.65
CA ASP A 136 -2.48 -8.47 -2.55
C ASP A 136 -3.96 -8.09 -2.74
N VAL A 137 -4.43 -7.01 -2.12
CA VAL A 137 -5.81 -6.51 -2.29
C VAL A 137 -6.03 -6.04 -3.73
N PHE A 138 -5.04 -5.42 -4.36
CA PHE A 138 -5.11 -4.99 -5.74
C PHE A 138 -5.25 -6.17 -6.71
N VAL A 139 -4.58 -7.31 -6.44
CA VAL A 139 -4.82 -8.56 -7.18
C VAL A 139 -6.28 -9.05 -7.04
N HIS A 140 -6.94 -8.77 -5.92
CA HIS A 140 -8.38 -9.06 -5.77
C HIS A 140 -9.27 -8.14 -6.61
N LEU A 141 -8.81 -6.92 -6.93
CA LEU A 141 -9.47 -6.08 -7.92
C LEU A 141 -9.19 -6.61 -9.34
N LEU A 142 -7.93 -6.92 -9.65
CA LEU A 142 -7.53 -7.43 -10.97
C LEU A 142 -8.27 -8.71 -11.36
N LYS A 143 -8.53 -9.64 -10.43
CA LYS A 143 -9.23 -10.89 -10.76
C LYS A 143 -10.66 -10.70 -11.27
N LEU A 144 -11.28 -9.54 -11.01
CA LEU A 144 -12.59 -9.21 -11.57
C LEU A 144 -12.47 -9.05 -13.10
N PHE A 145 -11.38 -8.46 -13.58
CA PHE A 145 -11.10 -8.27 -15.01
C PHE A 145 -10.35 -9.45 -15.63
N TYR A 146 -9.59 -10.19 -14.82
CA TYR A 146 -8.78 -11.34 -15.21
C TYR A 146 -9.16 -12.58 -14.40
N PRO A 147 -10.24 -13.30 -14.78
CA PRO A 147 -10.77 -14.43 -14.00
C PRO A 147 -9.77 -15.57 -13.76
N VAL A 148 -8.70 -15.69 -14.56
CA VAL A 148 -7.60 -16.64 -14.33
C VAL A 148 -6.96 -16.47 -12.95
N LEU A 149 -7.00 -15.27 -12.38
CA LEU A 149 -6.49 -14.96 -11.05
C LEU A 149 -7.41 -15.44 -9.93
N ASN A 150 -8.63 -15.89 -10.24
CA ASN A 150 -9.57 -16.47 -9.27
C ASN A 150 -9.23 -17.94 -8.96
N SER A 151 -8.01 -18.18 -8.47
CA SER A 151 -7.55 -19.50 -8.04
C SER A 151 -8.19 -19.90 -6.71
N LYS A 152 -8.60 -21.18 -6.60
CA LYS A 152 -9.01 -21.77 -5.32
C LYS A 152 -7.85 -21.83 -4.32
N ASP A 153 -6.63 -21.87 -4.81
CA ASP A 153 -5.42 -21.78 -3.99
C ASP A 153 -5.07 -20.30 -3.77
N LYS A 154 -5.59 -19.74 -2.68
CA LYS A 154 -5.36 -18.34 -2.24
C LYS A 154 -3.91 -18.05 -1.85
N TYR A 155 -3.07 -19.09 -1.70
CA TYR A 155 -1.64 -18.93 -1.42
C TYR A 155 -0.80 -18.89 -2.68
N ARG A 156 -1.39 -19.23 -3.84
CA ARG A 156 -0.71 -19.20 -5.13
C ARG A 156 -0.77 -17.85 -5.82
N ILE A 157 -1.86 -17.11 -5.68
CA ILE A 157 -2.08 -15.83 -6.38
C ILE A 157 -1.92 -14.67 -5.40
N GLY A 158 -1.19 -13.62 -5.81
CA GLY A 158 -0.82 -12.47 -4.98
C GLY A 158 0.69 -12.15 -5.04
N PHE A 159 1.14 -11.31 -4.11
CA PHE A 159 2.53 -10.86 -3.97
C PHE A 159 3.25 -11.49 -2.76
N LYS A 160 2.70 -12.58 -2.21
CA LYS A 160 3.18 -13.25 -0.98
C LYS A 160 4.52 -14.01 -1.13
N GLY A 161 5.12 -13.99 -2.31
CA GLY A 161 6.37 -14.68 -2.64
C GLY A 161 6.21 -16.20 -2.73
N ARG A 162 6.66 -16.81 -3.84
CA ARG A 162 6.66 -18.28 -3.99
C ARG A 162 8.08 -18.83 -3.86
N GLY A 163 8.39 -19.49 -2.75
CA GLY A 163 9.72 -20.07 -2.50
C GLY A 163 9.80 -20.88 -1.20
N VAL A 164 10.92 -21.56 -1.00
CA VAL A 164 11.27 -22.28 0.24
C VAL A 164 11.95 -21.28 1.19
N GLU A 165 11.50 -21.21 2.44
CA GLU A 165 12.20 -20.53 3.55
C GLU A 165 12.76 -19.12 3.21
N GLY A 166 11.87 -18.16 2.99
CA GLY A 166 12.24 -16.73 2.89
C GLY A 166 12.94 -16.30 1.60
N ARG A 167 13.00 -17.15 0.57
CA ARG A 167 13.59 -16.83 -0.76
C ARG A 167 12.58 -16.89 -1.89
N GLY A 168 11.40 -16.34 -1.67
CA GLY A 168 10.31 -16.30 -2.65
C GLY A 168 10.37 -15.08 -3.55
N VAL A 169 10.05 -15.27 -4.83
CA VAL A 169 9.85 -14.14 -5.77
C VAL A 169 8.42 -13.62 -5.61
N ALA A 170 8.27 -12.35 -5.23
CA ALA A 170 6.99 -11.67 -5.11
C ALA A 170 6.28 -11.65 -6.47
N GLY A 171 4.94 -11.76 -6.47
CA GLY A 171 4.14 -11.66 -7.70
C GLY A 171 4.22 -12.88 -8.64
N LYS A 172 5.21 -13.76 -8.51
CA LYS A 172 5.46 -14.88 -9.46
C LYS A 172 4.23 -15.75 -9.77
N GLY A 173 3.45 -16.10 -8.76
CA GLY A 173 2.26 -16.91 -8.98
C GLY A 173 1.16 -16.17 -9.75
N THR A 174 1.10 -14.85 -9.61
CA THR A 174 0.21 -13.96 -10.37
C THR A 174 0.69 -13.85 -11.82
N SER A 175 1.98 -13.58 -12.07
CA SER A 175 2.53 -13.46 -13.42
C SER A 175 2.50 -14.79 -14.18
N ASP A 176 2.83 -15.92 -13.54
CA ASP A 176 2.69 -17.26 -14.12
C ASP A 176 1.23 -17.55 -14.57
N ALA A 177 0.24 -17.13 -13.78
CA ALA A 177 -1.17 -17.36 -14.10
C ALA A 177 -1.63 -16.50 -15.28
N LEU A 178 -1.25 -15.23 -15.31
CA LEU A 178 -1.55 -14.32 -16.42
C LEU A 178 -0.91 -14.82 -17.73
N ARG A 179 0.37 -15.19 -17.67
CA ARG A 179 1.10 -15.74 -18.82
C ARG A 179 0.46 -17.04 -19.33
N GLY A 180 0.02 -17.91 -18.43
CA GLY A 180 -0.71 -19.13 -18.78
C GLY A 180 -2.06 -18.88 -19.47
N ALA A 181 -2.69 -17.73 -19.24
CA ALA A 181 -3.91 -17.30 -19.93
C ALA A 181 -3.64 -16.46 -21.20
N GLY A 182 -2.38 -16.22 -21.57
CA GLY A 182 -2.00 -15.41 -22.72
C GLY A 182 -1.97 -13.90 -22.46
N GLU A 183 -2.14 -13.46 -21.20
CA GLU A 183 -2.04 -12.05 -20.79
C GLU A 183 -0.56 -11.69 -20.53
N VAL A 184 0.28 -11.86 -21.57
CA VAL A 184 1.75 -11.82 -21.47
C VAL A 184 2.26 -10.42 -21.14
N GLU A 185 1.73 -9.38 -21.77
CA GLU A 185 2.21 -8.00 -21.59
C GLU A 185 2.02 -7.52 -20.13
N LEU A 186 0.87 -7.81 -19.51
CA LEU A 186 0.64 -7.50 -18.10
C LEU A 186 1.54 -8.33 -17.18
N ALA A 187 1.76 -9.60 -17.51
CA ALA A 187 2.65 -10.46 -16.74
C ALA A 187 4.10 -9.96 -16.76
N ASP A 188 4.59 -9.57 -17.93
CA ASP A 188 5.94 -9.05 -18.13
C ASP A 188 6.10 -7.68 -17.44
N TYR A 189 5.09 -6.81 -17.54
CA TYR A 189 5.07 -5.55 -16.78
C TYR A 189 5.15 -5.77 -15.25
N ILE A 190 4.39 -6.74 -14.72
CA ILE A 190 4.45 -7.07 -13.30
C ILE A 190 5.83 -7.60 -12.91
N ASP A 191 6.43 -8.48 -13.72
CA ASP A 191 7.75 -9.05 -13.45
C ASP A 191 8.84 -7.93 -13.45
N ASP A 192 8.76 -6.97 -14.37
CA ASP A 192 9.66 -5.79 -14.43
C ASP A 192 9.54 -4.93 -13.16
N GLU A 193 8.31 -4.66 -12.69
CA GLU A 193 8.08 -3.87 -11.49
C GLU A 193 8.49 -4.64 -10.21
N VAL A 194 8.41 -5.97 -10.24
CA VAL A 194 8.95 -6.82 -9.19
C VAL A 194 10.45 -6.68 -9.07
N GLU A 195 11.17 -6.72 -10.19
CA GLU A 195 12.62 -6.54 -10.21
C GLU A 195 13.04 -5.15 -9.74
N LYS A 196 12.31 -4.10 -10.15
CA LYS A 196 12.65 -2.70 -9.82
C LYS A 196 12.48 -2.35 -8.34
N TRP A 197 11.37 -2.75 -7.72
CA TRP A 197 11.05 -2.26 -6.37
C TRP A 197 10.23 -3.21 -5.49
N ILE A 198 9.31 -4.02 -6.04
CA ILE A 198 8.39 -4.80 -5.19
C ILE A 198 9.15 -5.89 -4.42
N GLN A 199 10.14 -6.54 -5.05
CA GLN A 199 10.95 -7.55 -4.37
C GLN A 199 11.75 -6.95 -3.21
N VAL A 200 12.27 -5.74 -3.37
CA VAL A 200 13.02 -5.03 -2.30
C VAL A 200 12.13 -4.83 -1.07
N ILE A 201 10.88 -4.41 -1.26
CA ILE A 201 9.92 -4.27 -0.14
C ILE A 201 9.58 -5.61 0.48
N TYR A 202 9.37 -6.64 -0.34
CA TYR A 202 9.09 -7.99 0.13
C TYR A 202 10.21 -8.51 1.03
N ASP A 203 11.47 -8.33 0.60
CA ASP A 203 12.65 -8.75 1.33
C ASP A 203 12.80 -7.95 2.63
N LEU A 204 12.75 -6.61 2.56
CA LEU A 204 12.82 -5.74 3.74
C LEU A 204 11.73 -6.07 4.77
N ARG A 205 10.49 -6.28 4.32
CA ARG A 205 9.40 -6.68 5.20
C ARG A 205 9.71 -7.99 5.89
N ASN A 206 10.20 -8.99 5.17
CA ASN A 206 10.51 -10.29 5.77
C ASN A 206 11.71 -10.25 6.73
N GLU A 207 12.66 -9.33 6.52
CA GLU A 207 13.76 -9.08 7.45
C GLU A 207 13.33 -8.42 8.76
N ILE A 208 12.28 -7.58 8.73
CA ILE A 208 11.82 -6.80 9.89
C ILE A 208 10.94 -7.61 10.86
N VAL A 209 10.21 -8.60 10.35
CA VAL A 209 9.01 -9.15 11.02
C VAL A 209 9.25 -9.81 12.39
N HIS A 210 10.49 -10.11 12.82
CA HIS A 210 10.75 -10.64 14.17
C HIS A 210 12.10 -10.21 14.76
N HIS A 211 12.11 -9.14 15.58
CA HIS A 211 13.22 -8.75 16.47
C HIS A 211 14.63 -8.66 15.84
N SER A 212 14.72 -8.48 14.53
CA SER A 212 15.96 -8.16 13.82
C SER A 212 15.83 -6.74 13.29
N ARG A 213 16.67 -5.84 13.80
CA ARG A 213 16.94 -4.55 13.14
C ARG A 213 17.24 -4.85 11.67
N VAL A 214 16.65 -4.09 10.75
CA VAL A 214 17.10 -4.07 9.35
C VAL A 214 18.60 -3.81 9.40
N ARG A 215 19.42 -4.79 8.99
CA ARG A 215 20.87 -4.75 9.27
C ARG A 215 21.55 -3.52 8.68
N ASN A 216 20.97 -3.01 7.60
CA ASN A 216 21.43 -1.84 6.88
C ASN A 216 20.67 -0.55 7.26
N LEU A 217 19.58 -0.56 8.05
CA LEU A 217 18.93 0.69 8.46
C LEU A 217 19.66 1.27 9.67
N GLN A 218 20.39 2.35 9.42
CA GLN A 218 20.97 3.19 10.45
C GLN A 218 19.89 4.13 10.98
N MET A 219 19.67 4.07 12.29
CA MET A 219 18.78 5.02 12.98
C MET A 219 19.52 6.33 13.22
N PHE A 220 18.88 7.27 13.93
CA PHE A 220 19.42 8.61 14.12
C PHE A 220 20.86 8.60 14.63
N LEU A 221 21.75 9.35 13.98
CA LEU A 221 23.10 9.57 14.51
C LEU A 221 23.17 10.94 15.17
N ILE A 222 23.68 10.98 16.40
CA ILE A 222 23.97 12.21 17.10
C ILE A 222 25.47 12.42 17.14
N GLY A 223 25.91 13.51 16.52
CA GLY A 223 27.32 13.90 16.46
C GLY A 223 27.53 15.39 16.72
N LYS A 224 28.77 15.84 16.51
CA LYS A 224 29.14 17.27 16.67
C LYS A 224 28.38 18.21 15.74
N ASN A 225 27.94 17.70 14.59
CA ASN A 225 27.23 18.46 13.57
C ASN A 225 25.71 18.44 13.76
N GLY A 226 25.21 17.83 14.84
CA GLY A 226 23.80 17.71 15.14
C GLY A 226 23.27 16.29 14.94
N LEU A 227 21.96 16.21 14.65
CA LEU A 227 21.23 14.97 14.44
C LEU A 227 21.15 14.67 12.94
N ASN A 228 21.60 13.49 12.54
CA ASN A 228 21.38 12.96 11.20
C ASN A 228 20.17 12.04 11.20
N ALA A 229 19.31 12.18 10.18
CA ALA A 229 18.10 11.37 10.00
C ALA A 229 18.42 9.89 9.68
N PRO A 230 17.46 8.97 9.89
CA PRO A 230 17.63 7.56 9.56
C PRO A 230 17.86 7.35 8.07
N LYS A 231 18.77 6.42 7.73
CA LYS A 231 19.12 6.10 6.34
C LYS A 231 19.59 4.66 6.19
N PHE A 232 19.51 4.15 4.97
CA PHE A 232 20.11 2.87 4.61
C PHE A 232 21.62 3.03 4.45
N SER A 233 22.40 2.24 5.18
CA SER A 233 23.86 2.35 5.30
C SER A 233 24.64 1.79 4.11
N ASP A 234 24.01 0.93 3.32
CA ASP A 234 24.57 0.32 2.11
C ASP A 234 24.56 1.28 0.91
N ASN A 235 23.52 2.10 0.77
CA ASN A 235 23.34 3.01 -0.37
C ASN A 235 23.24 4.50 0.04
N GLY A 236 23.14 4.80 1.34
CA GLY A 236 23.04 6.16 1.88
C GLY A 236 21.67 6.82 1.75
N MET A 237 20.66 6.11 1.23
CA MET A 237 19.32 6.65 0.99
C MET A 237 18.60 6.98 2.31
N ASP A 238 18.07 8.19 2.41
CA ASP A 238 17.26 8.62 3.55
C ASP A 238 15.97 7.77 3.66
N LEU A 239 15.58 7.42 4.88
CA LEU A 239 14.41 6.56 5.13
C LEU A 239 13.10 7.19 4.62
N LEU A 240 12.91 8.48 4.86
CA LEU A 240 11.71 9.17 4.39
C LEU A 240 11.72 9.29 2.87
N GLU A 241 12.87 9.57 2.27
CA GLU A 241 13.05 9.56 0.82
C GLU A 241 12.71 8.19 0.22
N TYR A 242 13.19 7.09 0.81
CA TYR A 242 12.84 5.73 0.40
C TYR A 242 11.32 5.49 0.43
N CYS A 243 10.65 5.89 1.52
CA CYS A 243 9.20 5.71 1.65
C CYS A 243 8.43 6.51 0.60
N LYS A 244 8.84 7.77 0.34
CA LYS A 244 8.24 8.63 -0.69
C LYS A 244 8.46 8.05 -2.09
N ASN A 245 9.68 7.66 -2.44
CA ASN A 245 10.00 7.06 -3.73
C ASN A 245 9.24 5.74 -3.96
N THR A 246 9.12 4.92 -2.92
CA THR A 246 8.31 3.70 -2.97
C THR A 246 6.83 4.00 -3.25
N TYR A 247 6.28 5.03 -2.61
CA TYR A 247 4.91 5.44 -2.87
C TYR A 247 4.73 6.01 -4.28
N GLU A 248 5.68 6.78 -4.80
CA GLU A 248 5.68 7.24 -6.18
C GLU A 248 5.71 6.06 -7.18
N ASN A 249 6.55 5.05 -6.93
CA ASN A 249 6.56 3.82 -7.74
C ASN A 249 5.19 3.14 -7.72
N LEU A 250 4.52 3.08 -6.56
CA LEU A 250 3.17 2.54 -6.47
C LEU A 250 2.16 3.34 -7.31
N LYS A 251 2.25 4.67 -7.31
CA LYS A 251 1.38 5.50 -8.15
C LYS A 251 1.60 5.24 -9.64
N ILE A 252 2.86 5.20 -10.07
CA ILE A 252 3.24 4.88 -11.45
C ILE A 252 2.72 3.49 -11.83
N PHE A 253 2.89 2.52 -10.93
CA PHE A 253 2.39 1.15 -11.09
C PHE A 253 0.88 1.13 -11.38
N LEU A 254 0.08 1.83 -10.57
CA LEU A 254 -1.37 1.91 -10.74
C LEU A 254 -1.77 2.64 -12.02
N ASN A 255 -1.10 3.76 -12.33
CA ASN A 255 -1.41 4.55 -13.53
C ASN A 255 -1.14 3.78 -14.83
N ASN A 256 -0.04 3.03 -14.91
CA ASN A 256 0.26 2.21 -16.08
C ASN A 256 -0.73 1.04 -16.20
N ILE A 257 -1.08 0.40 -15.08
CA ILE A 257 -2.10 -0.65 -15.09
C ILE A 257 -3.46 -0.13 -15.55
N ASP A 258 -3.85 1.07 -15.11
CA ASP A 258 -5.06 1.73 -15.60
C ASP A 258 -5.05 1.90 -17.12
N ASN A 259 -4.06 2.63 -17.61
CA ASN A 259 -4.03 3.13 -18.99
C ASN A 259 -3.80 2.00 -20.00
N ASP A 260 -2.95 1.04 -19.68
CA ASP A 260 -2.45 0.09 -20.65
C ASP A 260 -3.18 -1.26 -20.58
N PHE A 261 -3.73 -1.63 -19.41
CA PHE A 261 -4.18 -3.00 -19.15
C PHE A 261 -5.62 -3.13 -18.62
N LEU A 262 -6.16 -2.13 -17.91
CA LEU A 262 -7.50 -2.22 -17.33
C LEU A 262 -8.56 -1.49 -18.15
N PHE A 263 -8.23 -0.35 -18.76
CA PHE A 263 -9.23 0.52 -19.39
C PHE A 263 -10.10 -0.23 -20.43
N SER A 264 -9.48 -0.98 -21.35
CA SER A 264 -10.21 -1.73 -22.39
C SER A 264 -11.02 -2.93 -21.84
N LYS A 265 -10.57 -3.52 -20.73
CA LYS A 265 -11.25 -4.64 -20.05
C LYS A 265 -12.41 -4.16 -19.18
N ALA A 266 -12.29 -2.99 -18.55
CA ALA A 266 -13.32 -2.41 -17.70
C ALA A 266 -14.58 -2.04 -18.49
N ASP A 267 -14.41 -1.46 -19.68
CA ASP A 267 -15.50 -1.17 -20.61
C ASP A 267 -16.23 -2.48 -20.98
N SER A 268 -15.48 -3.53 -21.32
CA SER A 268 -16.05 -4.83 -21.70
C SER A 268 -16.72 -5.59 -20.55
N PHE A 269 -16.25 -5.40 -19.31
CA PHE A 269 -16.71 -6.14 -18.12
C PHE A 269 -18.15 -5.79 -17.75
N TYR A 270 -18.57 -4.54 -17.95
CA TYR A 270 -19.95 -4.09 -17.72
C TYR A 270 -20.80 -4.03 -19.00
N GLU A 271 -20.18 -4.12 -20.18
CA GLU A 271 -20.87 -4.20 -21.47
C GLU A 271 -21.30 -5.62 -21.88
N ILE A 272 -21.24 -6.63 -21.00
CA ILE A 272 -21.81 -7.95 -21.29
C ILE A 272 -23.33 -7.83 -21.50
N LYS A 273 -23.67 -7.62 -22.78
CA LYS A 273 -24.98 -7.57 -23.43
C LYS A 273 -25.44 -8.97 -23.78
#